data_AF-A0A2P6PMR4-F1
#
_entry.id   AF-A0A2P6PMR4-F1
#
_cell.length_a   1.000
_cell.length_b   1.000
_cell.length_c   1.000
_cell.angle_alpha   90.00
_cell.angle_beta   90.00
_cell.angle_gamma   90.00
#
_symmetry.space_group_name_H-M   'P 1'
#
loop_
_entity.id
_entity.type
_entity.pdbx_description
1 polymer ?
#
loop_
_entity_poly.entity_id
_entity_poly.type
_entity_poly.pdbx_seq_one_letter_code
_entity_poly.pdbx_strand_id
1 'polypeptide(L)'
;MAEDVVLEYLQNHHEIADSQLFAAQANINHDDIANAINSLTDHGYVDSQEIIEETWLLTEAGKTYAVHGSPEVRLFLAIPQEGITKDELQKKFDASEFKIACAKAAQNRWVDFGRQLVTRKIQLVDNDKVQTLLLQIQNAEENISQDDIKALTKRKLIVLQVKQGFSVRRGPNYALQQ
;
A
#
# COMPACT_ATOMS: atom_id res chain seq x y z
N MET A 1 -19.56 11.80 -25.97
CA MET A 1 -19.21 12.40 -24.65
C MET A 1 -19.13 11.27 -23.61
N ALA A 2 -18.62 11.51 -22.41
CA ALA A 2 -18.50 10.43 -21.39
C ALA A 2 -19.86 9.81 -21.03
N GLU A 3 -20.94 10.61 -21.05
CA GLU A 3 -22.33 10.16 -20.86
C GLU A 3 -22.77 9.16 -21.94
N ASP A 4 -22.54 9.48 -23.22
CA ASP A 4 -22.85 8.57 -24.33
C ASP A 4 -22.14 7.22 -24.17
N VAL A 5 -20.86 7.24 -23.77
CA VAL A 5 -20.08 6.02 -23.59
C VAL A 5 -20.65 5.14 -22.48
N VAL A 6 -21.09 5.74 -21.37
CA VAL A 6 -21.76 5.02 -20.27
C VAL A 6 -23.09 4.42 -20.74
N LEU A 7 -23.91 5.21 -21.44
CA LEU A 7 -25.22 4.77 -21.92
C LEU A 7 -25.11 3.69 -23.00
N GLU A 8 -24.24 3.86 -24.00
CA GLU A 8 -23.97 2.88 -25.05
C GLU A 8 -23.44 1.56 -24.48
N TYR A 9 -22.57 1.62 -23.46
CA TYR A 9 -22.09 0.40 -22.81
C TYR A 9 -23.24 -0.35 -22.12
N LEU A 10 -24.08 0.37 -21.37
CA LEU A 10 -25.28 -0.19 -20.70
C LEU A 10 -26.40 -0.62 -21.66
N GLN A 11 -26.30 -0.27 -22.94
CA GLN A 11 -27.23 -0.77 -23.96
C GLN A 11 -27.00 -2.28 -24.18
N ASN A 12 -25.73 -2.68 -24.23
CA ASN A 12 -25.30 -4.04 -24.53
C ASN A 12 -24.91 -4.84 -23.27
N HIS A 13 -24.73 -4.17 -22.14
CA HIS A 13 -24.39 -4.77 -20.85
C HIS A 13 -25.47 -4.48 -19.81
N HIS A 14 -25.67 -5.40 -18.88
CA HIS A 14 -26.66 -5.20 -17.81
C HIS A 14 -26.21 -4.18 -16.77
N GLU A 15 -24.91 -4.06 -16.55
CA GLU A 15 -24.32 -3.17 -15.56
C GLU A 15 -22.87 -2.80 -15.89
N ILE A 16 -22.42 -1.69 -15.33
CA ILE A 16 -21.01 -1.38 -15.11
C ILE A 16 -20.73 -1.72 -13.65
N ALA A 17 -20.01 -2.80 -13.39
CA ALA A 17 -19.74 -3.23 -12.02
C ALA A 17 -18.80 -2.29 -11.25
N ASP A 18 -17.83 -1.71 -11.97
CA ASP A 18 -16.84 -0.79 -11.42
C ASP A 18 -16.47 0.30 -12.44
N SER A 19 -16.79 1.55 -12.10
CA SER A 19 -16.50 2.71 -12.92
C SER A 19 -15.00 2.99 -13.11
N GLN A 20 -14.13 2.59 -12.18
CA GLN A 20 -12.67 2.71 -12.32
C GLN A 20 -12.15 1.80 -13.44
N LEU A 21 -12.55 0.53 -13.41
CA LEU A 21 -12.19 -0.44 -14.44
C LEU A 21 -12.78 -0.06 -15.79
N PHE A 22 -14.02 0.40 -15.81
CA PHE A 22 -14.68 0.87 -17.02
C PHE A 22 -13.99 2.09 -17.64
N ALA A 23 -13.62 3.09 -16.83
CA ALA A 23 -12.88 4.26 -17.31
C ALA A 23 -11.54 3.86 -17.96
N ALA A 24 -10.81 2.93 -17.34
CA ALA A 24 -9.58 2.39 -17.90
C ALA A 24 -9.81 1.63 -19.23
N GLN A 25 -10.87 0.82 -19.33
CA GLN A 25 -11.23 0.10 -20.56
C GLN A 25 -11.65 1.05 -21.70
N ALA A 26 -12.42 2.09 -21.37
CA ALA A 26 -12.83 3.12 -22.31
C ALA A 26 -11.68 4.08 -22.67
N ASN A 27 -10.55 4.01 -21.95
CA ASN A 27 -9.42 4.93 -22.04
C ASN A 27 -9.86 6.40 -21.86
N ILE A 28 -10.75 6.62 -20.88
CA ILE A 28 -11.29 7.92 -20.47
C ILE A 28 -10.88 8.18 -19.01
N ASN A 29 -10.70 9.44 -18.63
CA ASN A 29 -10.40 9.79 -17.25
C ASN A 29 -11.57 9.34 -16.33
N HIS A 30 -11.23 8.75 -15.18
CA HIS A 30 -12.23 8.33 -14.19
C HIS A 30 -13.10 9.48 -13.70
N ASP A 31 -12.53 10.68 -13.53
CA ASP A 31 -13.29 11.86 -13.12
C ASP A 31 -14.37 12.23 -14.14
N ASP A 32 -14.07 12.12 -15.43
CA ASP A 32 -15.04 12.40 -16.51
C ASP A 32 -16.18 11.37 -16.51
N ILE A 33 -15.84 10.08 -16.32
CA ILE A 33 -16.82 9.00 -16.19
C ILE A 33 -17.67 9.18 -14.93
N ALA A 34 -17.05 9.51 -13.79
CA ALA A 34 -17.75 9.74 -12.53
C ALA A 34 -18.72 10.92 -12.63
N ASN A 35 -18.30 12.04 -13.24
CA ASN A 35 -19.15 13.20 -13.48
C ASN A 35 -20.33 12.86 -14.41
N ALA A 36 -20.08 12.09 -15.48
CA ALA A 36 -21.13 11.61 -16.38
C ALA A 36 -22.13 10.70 -15.65
N ILE A 37 -21.65 9.76 -14.84
CA ILE A 37 -22.52 8.87 -14.03
C ILE A 37 -23.38 9.71 -13.08
N ASN A 38 -22.81 10.67 -12.36
CA ASN A 38 -23.56 11.54 -11.46
C ASN A 38 -24.64 12.33 -12.20
N SER A 39 -24.29 12.96 -13.33
CA SER A 39 -25.22 13.68 -14.19
C SER A 39 -26.36 12.79 -14.66
N LEU A 40 -26.05 11.58 -15.17
CA LEU A 40 -27.06 10.63 -15.65
C LEU A 40 -27.95 10.12 -14.51
N THR A 41 -27.39 9.91 -13.31
CA THR A 41 -28.15 9.53 -12.11
C THR A 41 -29.11 10.62 -11.68
N ASP A 42 -28.67 11.89 -11.67
CA ASP A 42 -29.51 13.03 -11.30
C ASP A 42 -30.72 13.19 -12.25
N HIS A 43 -30.56 12.83 -13.52
CA HIS A 43 -31.63 12.83 -14.52
C HIS A 43 -32.41 11.50 -14.58
N GLY A 44 -32.04 10.50 -13.77
CA GLY A 44 -32.70 9.19 -13.68
C GLY A 44 -32.45 8.25 -14.88
N TYR A 45 -31.47 8.56 -15.74
CA TYR A 45 -31.09 7.70 -16.87
C TYR A 45 -30.38 6.44 -16.40
N VAL A 46 -29.59 6.55 -15.33
CA VAL A 46 -28.90 5.43 -14.68
C VAL A 46 -29.18 5.44 -13.18
N ASP A 47 -29.04 4.28 -12.56
CA ASP A 47 -28.97 4.13 -11.10
C ASP A 47 -27.52 3.80 -10.74
N SER A 48 -26.89 4.63 -9.91
CA SER A 48 -25.51 4.43 -9.45
C SER A 48 -25.44 4.12 -7.96
N GLN A 49 -24.58 3.19 -7.56
CA GLN A 49 -24.22 2.92 -6.16
C GLN A 49 -22.73 3.11 -5.98
N GLU A 50 -22.34 3.86 -4.94
CA GLU A 50 -20.93 4.04 -4.60
C GLU A 50 -20.30 2.71 -4.17
N ILE A 51 -19.13 2.43 -4.71
CA ILE A 51 -18.28 1.32 -4.31
C ILE A 51 -16.97 1.88 -3.74
N ILE A 52 -16.52 1.27 -2.64
CA ILE A 52 -15.28 1.65 -1.96
C ILE A 52 -14.41 0.40 -1.89
N GLU A 53 -13.26 0.45 -2.55
CA GLU A 53 -12.24 -0.58 -2.47
C GLU A 53 -11.07 -0.07 -1.63
N GLU A 54 -10.77 -0.77 -0.54
CA GLU A 54 -9.66 -0.46 0.35
C GLU A 54 -8.51 -1.47 0.13
N THR A 55 -7.36 -0.99 -0.34
CA THR A 55 -6.17 -1.82 -0.58
C THR A 55 -4.96 -1.26 0.16
N TRP A 56 -4.18 -2.12 0.81
CA TRP A 56 -2.92 -1.71 1.42
C TRP A 56 -1.79 -1.62 0.39
N LEU A 57 -1.11 -0.47 0.33
CA LEU A 57 0.05 -0.26 -0.52
C LEU A 57 1.30 0.04 0.29
N LEU A 58 2.46 -0.36 -0.24
CA LEU A 58 3.75 -0.02 0.36
C LEU A 58 4.07 1.46 0.13
N THR A 59 4.53 2.14 1.18
CA THR A 59 5.15 3.47 1.07
C THR A 59 6.54 3.35 0.45
N GLU A 60 7.20 4.47 0.11
CA GLU A 60 8.59 4.44 -0.37
C GLU A 60 9.53 3.73 0.61
N ALA A 61 9.39 4.00 1.91
CA ALA A 61 10.15 3.30 2.95
C ALA A 61 9.80 1.81 3.01
N GLY A 62 8.52 1.45 2.88
CA GLY A 62 8.09 0.05 2.79
C GLY A 62 8.71 -0.68 1.59
N LYS A 63 8.74 -0.04 0.42
CA LYS A 63 9.39 -0.60 -0.78
C LYS A 63 10.88 -0.82 -0.57
N THR A 64 11.59 0.16 0.02
CA THR A 64 13.01 0.00 0.37
C THR A 64 13.23 -1.19 1.30
N TYR A 65 12.36 -1.38 2.30
CA TYR A 65 12.52 -2.49 3.26
C TYR A 65 12.14 -3.84 2.64
N ALA A 66 11.17 -3.87 1.72
CA ALA A 66 10.85 -5.08 0.95
C ALA A 66 12.06 -5.55 0.12
N VAL A 67 12.81 -4.63 -0.47
CA VAL A 67 13.98 -4.93 -1.31
C VAL A 67 15.24 -5.22 -0.48
N HIS A 68 15.59 -4.35 0.46
CA HIS A 68 16.87 -4.39 1.17
C HIS A 68 16.80 -5.05 2.54
N GLY A 69 15.60 -5.38 3.01
CA GLY A 69 15.34 -5.80 4.39
C GLY A 69 15.10 -4.61 5.32
N SER A 70 14.54 -4.92 6.48
CA SER A 70 14.29 -3.95 7.55
C SER A 70 15.61 -3.39 8.10
N PRO A 71 15.60 -2.13 8.55
CA PRO A 71 16.81 -1.44 8.96
C PRO A 71 17.41 -2.07 10.23
N GLU A 72 16.61 -2.63 11.13
CA GLU A 72 17.07 -3.38 12.30
C GLU A 72 17.83 -4.67 11.95
N VAL A 73 17.37 -5.42 10.95
CA VAL A 73 18.05 -6.63 10.47
C VAL A 73 19.32 -6.24 9.73
N ARG A 74 19.26 -5.25 8.83
CA ARG A 74 20.44 -4.72 8.15
C ARG A 74 21.51 -4.23 9.13
N LEU A 75 21.11 -3.53 10.19
CA LEU A 75 22.01 -3.07 11.25
C LEU A 75 22.66 -4.24 11.98
N PHE A 76 21.87 -5.25 12.38
CA PHE A 76 22.38 -6.45 13.01
C PHE A 76 23.43 -7.15 12.13
N LEU A 77 23.10 -7.34 10.84
CA LEU A 77 24.00 -7.97 9.86
C LEU A 77 25.28 -7.16 9.62
N ALA A 78 25.24 -5.83 9.74
CA ALA A 78 26.39 -4.96 9.57
C ALA A 78 27.37 -4.96 10.76
N ILE A 79 26.98 -5.48 11.93
CA ILE A 79 27.84 -5.59 13.13
C ILE A 79 28.60 -6.92 13.06
N PRO A 80 29.94 -6.95 13.02
CA PRO A 80 30.71 -8.20 13.04
C PRO A 80 30.71 -8.83 14.44
N GLN A 81 31.21 -10.06 14.56
CA GLN A 81 31.24 -10.77 15.84
C GLN A 81 32.18 -10.10 16.85
N GLU A 82 33.25 -9.43 16.40
CA GLU A 82 34.13 -8.64 17.26
C GLU A 82 33.51 -7.31 17.72
N GLY A 83 32.38 -6.91 17.14
CA GLY A 83 31.75 -5.61 17.33
C GLY A 83 32.32 -4.52 16.41
N ILE A 84 31.60 -3.41 16.32
CA ILE A 84 31.94 -2.27 15.46
C ILE A 84 31.69 -0.95 16.19
N THR A 85 32.43 0.09 15.85
CA THR A 85 32.17 1.41 16.42
C THR A 85 30.85 1.98 15.90
N LYS A 86 30.20 2.82 16.72
CA LYS A 86 28.96 3.47 16.33
C LYS A 86 29.14 4.38 15.10
N ASP A 87 30.28 5.04 14.98
CA ASP A 87 30.60 5.94 13.87
C ASP A 87 30.71 5.18 12.54
N GLU A 88 31.44 4.06 12.52
CA GLU A 88 31.55 3.20 11.34
C GLU A 88 30.22 2.58 10.94
N LEU A 89 29.41 2.21 11.93
CA LEU A 89 28.07 1.69 11.66
C LEU A 89 27.15 2.78 11.10
N GLN A 90 27.22 4.01 11.63
CA GLN A 90 26.42 5.14 11.16
C GLN A 90 26.77 5.54 9.72
N LYS A 91 28.02 5.37 9.27
CA LYS A 91 28.43 5.64 7.88
C LYS A 91 27.77 4.72 6.83
N LYS A 92 27.21 3.58 7.25
CA LYS A 92 26.57 2.60 6.36
C LYS A 92 25.07 2.83 6.14
N PHE A 93 24.47 3.77 6.87
CA PHE A 93 23.03 4.01 6.87
C PHE A 93 22.74 5.50 6.80
N ASP A 94 21.61 5.87 6.21
CA ASP A 94 21.11 7.23 6.35
C ASP A 94 20.81 7.56 7.82
N ALA A 95 20.99 8.82 8.21
CA ALA A 95 20.88 9.22 9.61
C ALA A 95 19.48 8.95 10.22
N SER A 96 18.43 8.99 9.40
CA SER A 96 17.06 8.65 9.78
C SER A 96 16.88 7.14 9.96
N GLU A 97 17.32 6.33 8.98
CA GLU A 97 17.29 4.88 9.03
C GLU A 97 18.10 4.33 10.20
N PHE A 98 19.29 4.88 10.45
CA PHE A 98 20.18 4.46 11.53
C PHE A 98 19.53 4.60 12.90
N LYS A 99 18.83 5.72 13.15
CA LYS A 99 18.11 5.94 14.41
C LYS A 99 16.99 4.91 14.60
N ILE A 100 16.23 4.63 13.53
CA ILE A 100 15.14 3.65 13.55
C ILE A 100 15.70 2.25 13.80
N ALA A 101 16.74 1.86 13.06
CA ALA A 101 17.43 0.59 13.19
C ALA A 101 17.90 0.36 14.63
N CYS A 102 18.60 1.34 15.20
CA CYS A 102 19.14 1.23 16.56
C CYS A 102 18.03 1.10 17.59
N ALA A 103 16.97 1.89 17.47
CA ALA A 103 15.83 1.83 18.38
C ALA A 103 15.14 0.46 18.34
N LYS A 104 14.95 -0.12 17.15
CA LYS A 104 14.30 -1.42 16.98
C LYS A 104 15.19 -2.59 17.37
N ALA A 105 16.46 -2.58 16.99
CA ALA A 105 17.42 -3.59 17.41
C ALA A 105 17.60 -3.58 18.95
N ALA A 106 17.59 -2.40 19.60
CA ALA A 106 17.59 -2.29 21.06
C ALA A 106 16.29 -2.83 21.68
N GLN A 107 15.13 -2.46 21.13
CA GLN A 107 13.81 -2.93 21.61
C GLN A 107 13.71 -4.46 21.54
N ASN A 108 14.20 -5.06 20.46
CA ASN A 108 14.22 -6.51 20.27
C ASN A 108 15.38 -7.20 21.03
N ARG A 109 16.24 -6.42 21.71
CA ARG A 109 17.43 -6.90 22.44
C ARG A 109 18.44 -7.66 21.57
N TRP A 110 18.53 -7.32 20.29
CA TRP A 110 19.43 -7.95 19.32
C TRP A 110 20.87 -7.46 19.44
N VAL A 111 21.06 -6.22 19.87
CA VAL A 111 22.36 -5.54 19.92
C VAL A 111 22.60 -4.92 21.29
N ASP A 112 23.87 -4.80 21.67
CA ASP A 112 24.32 -4.04 22.82
C ASP A 112 25.05 -2.77 22.36
N PHE A 113 24.55 -1.62 22.80
CA PHE A 113 25.23 -0.34 22.58
C PHE A 113 26.17 -0.08 23.75
N GLY A 114 27.33 -0.75 23.73
CA GLY A 114 28.39 -0.51 24.70
C GLY A 114 28.94 0.92 24.61
N ARG A 115 29.81 1.29 25.56
CA ARG A 115 30.41 2.64 25.60
C ARG A 115 31.29 2.97 24.39
N GLN A 116 31.90 1.96 23.77
CA GLN A 116 32.83 2.14 22.63
C GLN A 116 32.44 1.32 21.41
N LEU A 117 31.98 0.08 21.61
CA LEU A 117 31.60 -0.84 20.54
C LEU A 117 30.14 -1.24 20.65
N VAL A 118 29.52 -1.40 19.48
CA VAL A 118 28.22 -2.05 19.31
C VAL A 118 28.47 -3.53 19.04
N THR A 119 27.87 -4.41 19.81
CA THR A 119 28.03 -5.87 19.69
C THR A 119 26.68 -6.55 19.51
N ARG A 120 26.69 -7.76 18.94
CA ARG A 120 25.49 -8.60 18.81
C ARG A 120 25.21 -9.33 20.13
N LYS A 121 23.97 -9.29 20.62
CA LYS A 121 23.52 -10.07 21.79
C LYS A 121 23.03 -11.47 21.42
N ILE A 122 22.58 -11.61 20.18
CA ILE A 122 22.11 -12.88 19.62
C ILE A 122 22.98 -13.25 18.43
N GLN A 123 23.03 -14.54 18.09
CA GLN A 123 23.83 -15.01 16.95
C GLN A 123 23.08 -14.90 15.63
N LEU A 124 21.76 -15.12 15.67
CA LEU A 124 20.89 -15.13 14.50
C LEU A 124 19.63 -14.32 14.80
N VAL A 125 19.17 -13.56 13.81
CA VAL A 125 17.83 -12.98 13.82
C VAL A 125 16.92 -13.95 13.08
N ASP A 126 15.85 -14.41 13.75
CA ASP A 126 14.77 -15.12 13.07
C ASP A 126 14.27 -14.25 11.92
N ASN A 127 14.15 -14.85 10.72
CA ASN A 127 13.83 -14.20 9.43
C ASN A 127 13.18 -12.82 9.53
N ASP A 128 13.59 -11.91 8.65
CA ASP A 128 13.03 -10.56 8.62
C ASP A 128 11.51 -10.56 8.39
N LYS A 129 10.76 -10.61 9.50
CA LYS A 129 9.30 -10.70 9.49
C LYS A 129 8.71 -9.47 8.83
N VAL A 130 9.34 -8.30 9.02
CA VAL A 130 8.87 -7.04 8.45
C VAL A 130 8.99 -7.08 6.93
N GLN A 131 10.16 -7.47 6.42
CA GLN A 131 10.36 -7.65 4.98
C GLN A 131 9.39 -8.68 4.40
N THR A 132 9.23 -9.83 5.09
CA THR A 132 8.31 -10.89 4.66
C THR A 132 6.89 -10.36 4.53
N LEU A 133 6.36 -9.70 5.57
CA LEU A 133 5.02 -9.12 5.55
C LEU A 133 4.85 -8.06 4.45
N LEU A 134 5.89 -7.23 4.20
CA LEU A 134 5.84 -6.24 3.13
C LEU A 134 5.77 -6.88 1.74
N LEU A 135 6.49 -7.98 1.52
CA LEU A 135 6.40 -8.76 0.28
C LEU A 135 5.01 -9.39 0.11
N GLN A 136 4.40 -9.89 1.19
CA GLN A 136 3.03 -10.43 1.14
C GLN A 136 2.01 -9.36 0.73
N ILE A 137 2.11 -8.14 1.28
CA ILE A 137 1.25 -7.02 0.88
C ILE A 137 1.49 -6.65 -0.58
N GLN A 138 2.75 -6.62 -1.02
CA GLN A 138 3.10 -6.32 -2.39
C GLN A 138 2.54 -7.35 -3.39
N ASN A 139 2.45 -8.62 -2.98
CA ASN A 139 1.87 -9.70 -3.77
C ASN A 139 0.35 -9.85 -3.62
N ALA A 140 -0.31 -8.91 -2.92
CA ALA A 140 -1.74 -8.95 -2.63
C ALA A 140 -2.21 -10.25 -1.93
N GLU A 141 -1.39 -10.78 -1.03
CA GLU A 141 -1.78 -11.93 -0.21
C GLU A 141 -2.82 -11.54 0.85
N GLU A 142 -3.91 -12.30 0.95
CA GLU A 142 -5.04 -11.98 1.83
C GLU A 142 -4.83 -12.40 3.31
N ASN A 143 -3.77 -13.14 3.62
CA ASN A 143 -3.55 -13.77 4.93
C ASN A 143 -2.62 -12.95 5.85
N ILE A 144 -2.89 -11.66 6.03
CA ILE A 144 -2.10 -10.79 6.90
C ILE A 144 -2.91 -10.39 8.13
N SER A 145 -2.37 -10.64 9.31
CA SER A 145 -3.07 -10.36 10.56
C SER A 145 -3.30 -8.85 10.76
N GLN A 146 -4.42 -8.48 11.40
CA GLN A 146 -4.69 -7.07 11.71
C GLN A 146 -3.63 -6.44 12.63
N ASP A 147 -3.01 -7.23 13.51
CA ASP A 147 -1.93 -6.75 14.37
C ASP A 147 -0.66 -6.43 13.57
N ASP A 148 -0.34 -7.24 12.56
CA ASP A 148 0.78 -6.97 11.66
C ASP A 148 0.51 -5.71 10.80
N ILE A 149 -0.70 -5.56 10.25
CA ILE A 149 -1.10 -4.33 9.55
C ILE A 149 -0.96 -3.11 10.47
N LYS A 150 -1.48 -3.16 11.70
CA LYS A 150 -1.34 -2.06 12.68
C LYS A 150 0.13 -1.73 12.96
N ALA A 151 0.98 -2.74 13.09
CA ALA A 151 2.41 -2.56 13.32
C ALA A 151 3.12 -1.88 12.14
N LEU A 152 2.80 -2.29 10.90
CA LEU A 152 3.37 -1.71 9.68
C LEU A 152 2.88 -0.28 9.43
N THR A 153 1.59 -0.01 9.65
CA THR A 153 1.00 1.35 9.53
C THR A 153 1.58 2.29 10.59
N LYS A 154 1.76 1.84 11.84
CA LYS A 154 2.43 2.63 12.90
C LYS A 154 3.86 3.01 12.54
N ARG A 155 4.53 2.18 11.73
CA ARG A 155 5.88 2.44 11.18
C ARG A 155 5.87 3.22 9.87
N LYS A 156 4.70 3.58 9.34
CA LYS A 156 4.52 4.26 8.03
C LYS A 156 5.13 3.46 6.86
N LEU A 157 5.12 2.13 6.95
CA LEU A 157 5.65 1.26 5.88
C LEU A 157 4.58 0.90 4.85
N ILE A 158 3.32 1.00 5.25
CA ILE A 158 2.17 0.83 4.37
C ILE A 158 1.18 1.99 4.58
N VAL A 159 0.34 2.19 3.58
CA VAL A 159 -0.73 3.18 3.57
C VAL A 159 -1.99 2.53 2.99
N LEU A 160 -3.14 2.88 3.54
CA LEU A 160 -4.43 2.47 2.99
C LEU A 160 -4.71 3.33 1.76
N GLN A 161 -4.82 2.69 0.61
CA GLN A 161 -5.37 3.32 -0.58
C GLN A 161 -6.87 3.01 -0.62
N VAL A 162 -7.68 4.05 -0.62
CA VAL A 162 -9.12 3.95 -0.81
C VAL A 162 -9.40 4.38 -2.25
N LYS A 163 -9.93 3.48 -3.06
CA LYS A 163 -10.44 3.79 -4.39
C LYS A 163 -11.96 3.85 -4.31
N GLN A 164 -12.50 5.00 -4.68
CA GLN A 164 -13.94 5.18 -4.83
C GLN A 164 -14.31 4.98 -6.29
N GLY A 165 -15.42 4.30 -6.52
CA GLY A 165 -16.01 4.10 -7.84
C GLY A 165 -17.53 4.03 -7.72
N PHE A 166 -18.16 3.68 -8.83
CA PHE A 166 -19.59 3.46 -8.90
C PHE A 166 -19.88 2.14 -9.61
N SER A 167 -20.81 1.37 -9.06
CA SER A 167 -21.55 0.40 -9.85
C SER A 167 -22.76 1.10 -10.46
N VAL A 168 -23.06 0.82 -11.73
CA VAL A 168 -24.07 1.56 -12.50
C VAL A 168 -24.96 0.60 -13.24
N ARG A 169 -26.26 0.82 -13.14
CA ARG A 169 -27.30 0.09 -13.86
C ARG A 169 -28.22 1.05 -14.60
N ARG A 170 -29.01 0.52 -15.52
CA ARG A 170 -30.04 1.30 -16.22
C ARG A 170 -31.08 1.79 -15.22
N GLY A 171 -31.33 3.09 -15.23
CA GLY A 171 -32.32 3.74 -14.38
C GLY A 171 -33.71 3.72 -15.02
N PRO A 172 -34.73 4.25 -14.33
CA PRO A 172 -36.10 4.25 -14.81
C PRO A 172 -36.32 5.06 -16.09
N ASN A 173 -35.52 6.12 -16.32
CA ASN A 173 -35.61 6.97 -17.51
C ASN A 173 -34.54 6.62 -18.55
N TYR A 174 -33.96 5.41 -18.49
CA TYR A 174 -32.88 5.03 -19.40
C TYR A 174 -33.27 5.20 -20.87
N ALA A 175 -32.48 5.99 -21.58
CA ALA A 175 -32.52 6.17 -23.02
C ALA A 175 -31.11 6.52 -23.51
N LEU A 176 -30.83 6.26 -24.78
CA LEU A 176 -29.64 6.80 -25.43
C LEU A 176 -29.85 8.29 -25.68
N GLN A 177 -28.84 9.12 -25.41
CA GLN A 177 -28.89 10.54 -25.78
C GLN A 177 -28.86 10.66 -27.33
N GLN A 178 -29.72 11.52 -27.87
CA GLN A 178 -29.87 11.79 -29.32
C GLN A 178 -29.16 13.08 -29.72
#